data_AF-A0AB37X495-F1
#
_entry.id   AF-A0AB37X495-F1
#
_cell.length_a   1.000
_cell.length_b   1.000
_cell.length_c   1.000
_cell.angle_alpha   90.00
_cell.angle_beta   90.00
_cell.angle_gamma   90.00
#
_symmetry.space_group_name_H-M   'P 1'
#
loop_
_entity.id
_entity.type
_entity.pdbx_description
1 polymer ?
#
loop_
_entity_poly.entity_id
_entity_poly.type
_entity_poly.pdbx_seq_one_letter_code
_entity_poly.pdbx_strand_id
1 'polypeptide(L)' 'MARKTTADPEPETVEETPAGRIEVFDVDCPDGVRRRVTRNIDTGEQTVEPVGE' A
#
# COMPACT_ATOMS: atom_id res chain seq x y z
N MET A 1 3.17 -22.20 -32.99
CA MET A 1 3.91 -21.93 -31.75
C MET A 1 3.80 -20.43 -31.45
N ALA A 2 3.03 -20.02 -30.44
CA ALA A 2 2.90 -18.62 -30.04
C ALA A 2 2.76 -18.51 -28.51
N ARG A 3 3.86 -18.01 -27.94
CA ARG A 3 4.22 -17.40 -26.65
C ARG A 3 3.17 -17.35 -25.51
N LYS A 4 3.61 -17.89 -24.36
CA LYS A 4 3.07 -17.75 -23.01
C LYS A 4 2.88 -16.26 -22.66
N THR A 5 1.65 -15.88 -22.30
CA THR A 5 1.40 -14.67 -21.52
C THR A 5 1.45 -15.07 -20.06
N THR A 6 2.53 -14.69 -19.38
CA THR A 6 2.61 -14.71 -17.92
C THR A 6 1.58 -13.73 -17.41
N ALA A 7 0.53 -14.23 -16.75
CA ALA A 7 -0.37 -13.41 -15.97
C ALA A 7 0.39 -12.98 -14.71
N ASP A 8 0.70 -11.68 -14.64
CA ASP A 8 1.09 -10.99 -13.42
C ASP A 8 -0.04 -11.20 -12.38
N PRO A 9 0.22 -11.72 -11.16
CA PRO A 9 -0.80 -11.73 -10.13
C PRO A 9 -1.09 -10.30 -9.71
N GLU A 10 -2.29 -9.86 -10.08
CA GLU A 10 -3.12 -8.76 -9.61
C GLU A 10 -2.55 -7.98 -8.40
N PRO A 11 -2.44 -6.63 -8.46
CA PRO A 11 -2.28 -5.88 -7.23
C PRO A 11 -3.51 -6.16 -6.36
N GLU A 12 -3.28 -6.60 -5.12
CA GLU A 12 -4.32 -6.83 -4.13
C GLU A 12 -5.31 -5.66 -4.17
N THR A 13 -6.54 -5.99 -4.54
CA THR A 13 -7.68 -5.10 -4.55
C THR A 13 -7.85 -4.57 -3.14
N VAL A 14 -7.21 -3.43 -2.83
CA VAL A 14 -7.52 -2.64 -1.64
C VAL A 14 -8.96 -2.21 -1.85
N GLU A 15 -9.87 -2.84 -1.13
CA GLU A 15 -11.30 -2.53 -1.15
C GLU A 15 -11.46 -1.01 -1.02
N GLU A 16 -11.84 -0.37 -2.13
CA GLU A 16 -12.06 1.05 -2.23
C GLU A 16 -13.36 1.37 -1.50
N THR A 17 -13.31 1.30 -0.17
CA THR A 17 -14.27 1.99 0.69
C THR A 17 -14.13 3.49 0.42
N PRO A 18 -15.20 4.30 0.54
CA PRO A 18 -15.11 5.75 0.39
C PRO A 18 -14.37 6.33 1.59
N ALA A 19 -13.06 6.11 1.66
CA ALA A 19 -12.23 6.34 2.82
C ALA A 19 -11.80 7.81 2.91
N GLY A 20 -12.72 8.77 2.79
CA GLY A 20 -12.40 10.20 2.92
C GLY A 20 -11.14 10.65 2.14
N ARG A 21 -10.44 11.66 2.65
CA ARG A 21 -9.16 12.12 2.15
C ARG A 21 -8.05 11.29 2.78
N ILE A 22 -7.40 10.46 1.96
CA ILE A 22 -6.27 9.65 2.36
C ILE A 22 -4.96 10.33 1.99
N GLU A 23 -4.02 10.35 2.93
CA GLU A 23 -2.61 10.70 2.72
C GLU A 23 -1.76 9.44 2.89
N VAL A 24 -0.91 9.16 1.91
CA VAL A 24 0.01 8.01 1.92
C VAL A 24 1.43 8.52 1.81
N PHE A 25 2.30 8.08 2.71
CA PHE A 25 3.72 8.43 2.69
C PHE A 25 4.59 7.28 3.21
N ASP A 26 5.79 7.17 2.66
CA ASP A 26 6.77 6.19 3.09
C ASP A 26 7.72 6.81 4.13
N VAL A 27 8.05 6.05 5.17
CA VAL A 27 8.98 6.44 6.24
C VAL A 27 10.09 5.42 6.36
N ASP A 28 11.32 5.91 6.43
CA ASP A 28 12.50 5.10 6.74
C ASP A 28 12.60 4.97 8.26
N CYS A 29 12.39 3.75 8.77
CA CYS A 29 12.42 3.49 10.21
C CYS A 29 13.85 3.17 10.69
N PRO A 30 14.14 3.38 11.99
CA PRO A 30 15.48 3.15 12.54
C PRO A 30 15.93 1.68 12.54
N ASP A 31 15.01 0.74 12.32
CA ASP A 31 15.30 -0.67 12.10
C ASP A 31 15.78 -0.98 10.67
N GLY A 32 15.88 0.04 9.82
CA GLY A 32 16.29 -0.10 8.41
C GLY A 32 15.16 -0.57 7.50
N VAL A 33 13.94 -0.79 8.04
CA VAL A 33 12.77 -1.20 7.27
C VAL A 33 12.01 0.04 6.83
N ARG A 34 11.75 0.16 5.53
CA ARG A 34 10.85 1.20 5.02
C ARG A 34 9.41 0.78 5.27
N ARG A 35 8.60 1.67 5.85
CA ARG A 35 7.18 1.43 6.10
C ARG A 35 6.33 2.45 5.36
N ARG A 36 5.19 2.01 4.85
CA ARG A 36 4.16 2.86 4.28
C ARG A 36 3.16 3.18 5.35
N VAL A 37 2.92 4.46 5.54
CA VAL A 37 1.87 4.97 6.42
C VAL A 37 0.72 5.42 5.55
N THR A 38 -0.45 4.88 5.80
CA THR A 38 -1.71 5.29 5.18
C THR A 38 -2.55 5.96 6.26
N ARG A 39 -2.83 7.25 6.10
CA ARG A 39 -3.58 8.04 7.07
C ARG A 39 -4.85 8.60 6.44
N ASN A 40 -5.97 8.39 7.09
CA ASN A 40 -7.21 9.11 6.82
C ASN A 40 -7.18 10.46 7.54
N ILE A 41 -7.22 11.55 6.77
CA ILE A 41 -7.16 12.92 7.29
C ILE A 41 -8.47 13.31 7.98
N ASP A 42 -9.59 12.74 7.54
CA ASP A 42 -10.92 13.10 8.03
C ASP A 42 -11.28 12.36 9.33
N THR A 43 -10.87 11.09 9.47
CA THR A 43 -11.16 10.28 10.65
C THR A 43 -9.99 10.20 11.64
N GLY A 44 -8.76 10.48 11.17
CA GLY A 44 -7.54 10.27 11.93
C GLY A 44 -7.10 8.81 12.02
N GLU A 45 -7.81 7.88 11.38
CA GLU A 45 -7.41 6.48 11.30
C GLU A 45 -6.09 6.32 10.54
N GLN A 46 -5.21 5.45 11.03
CA GLN A 46 -3.89 5.24 10.44
C GLN A 46 -3.53 3.77 10.45
N THR A 47 -3.05 3.27 9.30
CA THR A 47 -2.43 1.96 9.17
C THR A 47 -0.98 2.12 8.76
N VAL A 48 -0.14 1.17 9.19
CA VAL A 48 1.29 1.15 8.88
C VAL A 48 1.65 -0.25 8.44
N GLU A 49 2.21 -0.36 7.24
CA GLU A 49 2.56 -1.62 6.62
C GLU A 49 4.02 -1.57 6.17
N PRO A 50 4.79 -2.68 6.27
CA PRO A 50 6.12 -2.73 5.70
C PRO A 50 6.01 -2.56 4.18
N VAL A 51 6.82 -1.66 3.61
CA VAL A 51 7.06 -1.69 2.15
C VAL A 51 8.03 -2.84 1.95
N GLY A 52 7.58 -3.88 1.25
CA GLY A 52 8.22 -5.21 1.22
C GLY A 52 9.74 -5.22 1.02
N GLU A 53 10.32 -6.35 1.44
CA GLU A 53 11.74 -6.74 1.41
C GLU A 53 12.39 -6.67 0.02
#